data_AF-A0AAD6NWD5-F1
#
_entry.id   AF-A0AAD6NWD5-F1
#
_cell.length_a   1.000
_cell.length_b   1.000
_cell.length_c   1.000
_cell.angle_alpha   90.00
_cell.angle_beta   90.00
_cell.angle_gamma   90.00
#
_symmetry.space_group_name_H-M   'P 1'
#
loop_
_entity.id
_entity.type
_entity.pdbx_description
1 polymer ?
#
loop_
_entity_poly.entity_id
_entity_poly.type
_entity_poly.pdbx_seq_one_letter_code
_entity_poly.pdbx_strand_id
1 'polypeptide(L)'
;MELRNQCRIIRTTELAAAQEKLNELERQKEELLRSCSPASLLQMLQEAMQKTDEESEALHRQFLDKEIDLGSFVMKYKNLRTTYHKRALIHLAAKASPTDGASEDELLVGDEGAEPWQTKTDHHNTGQINQHD
;
A
#
# COMPACT_ATOMS: atom_id res chain seq x y z
N MET A 1 -48.73 -16.33 17.52
CA MET A 1 -47.53 -15.59 17.99
C MET A 1 -46.24 -16.33 17.70
N GLU A 2 -46.21 -17.65 17.84
CA GLU A 2 -45.00 -18.49 17.73
C GLU A 2 -44.24 -18.35 16.39
N LEU A 3 -44.93 -18.44 15.25
CA LEU A 3 -44.27 -18.36 13.93
C LEU A 3 -43.56 -17.02 13.68
N ARG A 4 -44.16 -15.90 14.10
CA ARG A 4 -43.55 -14.57 13.98
C ARG A 4 -42.27 -14.46 14.80
N ASN A 5 -42.26 -15.08 15.99
CA ASN A 5 -41.07 -15.12 16.83
C ASN A 5 -39.96 -15.97 16.19
N GLN A 6 -40.32 -17.15 15.66
CA GLN A 6 -39.38 -18.03 14.95
C GLN A 6 -38.78 -17.35 13.71
N CYS A 7 -39.59 -16.73 12.86
CA CYS A 7 -39.08 -15.98 11.70
C CYS A 7 -38.17 -14.82 12.11
N ARG A 8 -38.47 -14.14 13.23
CA ARG A 8 -37.60 -13.08 13.75
C ARG A 8 -36.26 -13.65 14.20
N ILE A 9 -36.27 -14.75 14.95
CA ILE A 9 -35.06 -15.44 15.42
C ILE A 9 -34.20 -15.83 14.21
N ILE A 10 -34.77 -16.56 13.25
CA ILE A 10 -34.07 -17.01 12.04
C ILE A 10 -33.42 -15.83 11.32
N ARG A 11 -34.17 -14.76 11.04
CA ARG A 11 -33.63 -13.56 10.36
C ARG A 11 -32.50 -12.92 11.16
N THR A 12 -32.65 -12.80 12.48
CA THR A 12 -31.62 -12.17 13.32
C THR A 12 -30.37 -13.03 13.42
N THR A 13 -30.50 -14.36 13.49
CA THR A 13 -29.36 -15.28 13.56
C THR A 13 -28.64 -15.37 12.22
N GLU A 14 -29.38 -15.39 11.11
CA GLU A 14 -28.80 -15.36 9.75
C GLU A 14 -28.09 -14.03 9.50
N LEU A 15 -28.70 -12.90 9.87
CA LEU A 15 -28.08 -11.58 9.76
C LEU A 15 -26.81 -11.48 10.60
N ALA A 16 -26.85 -11.96 11.85
CA ALA A 16 -25.67 -11.97 12.72
C ALA A 16 -24.53 -12.80 12.12
N ALA A 17 -24.81 -13.99 11.60
CA ALA A 17 -23.81 -14.84 10.95
C ALA A 17 -23.25 -14.21 9.67
N ALA A 18 -24.08 -13.53 8.88
CA ALA A 18 -23.64 -12.80 7.70
C ALA A 18 -22.72 -11.62 8.07
N GLN A 19 -23.06 -10.87 9.13
CA GLN A 19 -22.26 -9.76 9.61
C GLN A 19 -20.91 -10.21 10.18
N GLU A 20 -20.89 -11.30 10.96
CA GLU A 20 -19.65 -11.88 11.48
C GLU A 20 -18.73 -12.30 10.32
N LYS A 21 -19.28 -12.95 9.29
CA LYS A 21 -18.52 -13.34 8.10
C LYS A 21 -17.99 -12.13 7.33
N LEU A 22 -18.78 -11.06 7.21
CA LEU A 22 -18.34 -9.83 6.56
C LEU A 22 -17.17 -9.20 7.32
N ASN A 23 -17.29 -9.06 8.65
CA ASN A 23 -16.24 -8.48 9.48
C ASN A 23 -14.93 -9.28 9.39
N GLU A 24 -14.99 -10.61 9.37
CA GLU A 24 -13.80 -11.45 9.20
C GLU A 24 -13.15 -11.25 7.82
N LEU A 25 -13.95 -11.12 6.75
CA LEU A 25 -13.44 -10.85 5.41
C LEU A 25 -12.79 -9.46 5.31
N GLU A 26 -13.38 -8.44 5.96
CA GLU A 26 -12.80 -7.09 6.02
C GLU A 26 -11.46 -7.10 6.76
N ARG A 27 -11.38 -7.82 7.89
CA ARG A 27 -10.13 -8.01 8.63
C ARG A 27 -9.04 -8.67 7.77
N GLN A 28 -9.40 -9.73 7.03
CA GLN A 28 -8.49 -10.42 6.12
C GLN A 28 -8.04 -9.52 4.97
N LYS A 29 -8.95 -8.72 4.39
CA LYS A 29 -8.63 -7.74 3.34
C LYS A 29 -7.62 -6.71 3.87
N GLU A 30 -7.85 -6.16 5.05
CA GLU A 30 -6.95 -5.15 5.64
C GLU A 30 -5.56 -5.74 5.92
N GLU A 31 -5.50 -6.98 6.42
CA GLU A 31 -4.25 -7.70 6.63
C GLU A 31 -3.47 -7.94 5.33
N LEU A 32 -4.17 -8.30 4.26
CA LEU A 32 -3.59 -8.45 2.94
C LEU A 32 -3.10 -7.10 2.37
N LEU A 33 -3.90 -6.04 2.49
CA LEU A 33 -3.51 -4.71 2.01
C LEU A 33 -2.29 -4.17 2.74
N ARG A 34 -2.17 -4.43 4.04
CA ARG A 34 -1.00 -4.05 4.84
C ARG A 34 0.27 -4.74 4.33
N SER A 35 0.21 -6.05 4.10
CA SER A 35 1.36 -6.86 3.66
C SER A 35 1.68 -6.74 2.17
N CYS A 36 0.70 -6.39 1.34
CA CYS A 36 0.86 -6.18 -0.09
C CYS A 36 0.84 -4.70 -0.50
N SER A 37 0.99 -3.78 0.46
CA SER A 37 1.10 -2.36 0.13
C SER A 37 2.33 -2.11 -0.73
N PRO A 38 2.29 -1.15 -1.68
CA PRO A 38 3.44 -0.84 -2.53
C PRO A 38 4.72 -0.56 -1.73
N ALA A 39 4.60 0.15 -0.60
CA ALA A 39 5.70 0.42 0.31
C ALA A 39 6.26 -0.86 0.96
N SER A 40 5.40 -1.75 1.46
CA SER A 40 5.82 -3.03 2.05
C SER A 40 6.51 -3.93 1.03
N LEU A 41 5.97 -4.02 -0.20
CA LEU A 41 6.57 -4.80 -1.28
C LEU A 41 7.94 -4.25 -1.72
N LEU A 42 8.07 -2.91 -1.80
CA LEU A 42 9.35 -2.25 -2.10
C LEU A 42 10.38 -2.52 -0.99
N GLN A 43 9.97 -2.42 0.28
CA GLN A 43 10.83 -2.73 1.41
C GLN A 43 11.30 -4.19 1.38
N MET A 44 10.39 -5.14 1.18
CA MET A 44 10.73 -6.57 1.05
C MET A 44 11.71 -6.82 -0.10
N LEU A 45 11.53 -6.12 -1.23
CA LEU A 45 12.45 -6.22 -2.37
C LEU A 45 13.84 -5.67 -2.03
N GLN A 46 13.92 -4.55 -1.32
CA GLN A 46 15.16 -3.96 -0.85
C GLN A 46 15.89 -4.87 0.13
N GLU A 47 15.19 -5.45 1.11
CA GLU A 47 15.75 -6.42 2.07
C GLU A 47 16.28 -7.67 1.35
N ALA A 48 15.54 -8.17 0.36
CA ALA A 48 15.98 -9.30 -0.45
C ALA A 48 17.22 -8.96 -1.32
N MET A 49 17.39 -7.70 -1.74
CA MET A 49 18.61 -7.26 -2.42
C MET A 49 19.80 -7.25 -1.45
N GLN A 50 19.64 -6.64 -0.28
CA GLN A 50 20.69 -6.59 0.74
C GLN A 50 21.14 -7.99 1.15
N LYS A 51 20.20 -8.91 1.39
CA LYS A 51 20.52 -10.29 1.72
C LYS A 51 21.37 -10.98 0.64
N THR A 52 21.04 -10.79 -0.64
CA THR A 52 21.84 -11.37 -1.74
C THR A 52 23.22 -10.73 -1.86
N ASP A 53 23.36 -9.46 -1.48
CA ASP A 53 24.67 -8.78 -1.40
C ASP A 53 25.52 -9.39 -0.27
N GLU A 54 24.93 -9.55 0.93
CA GLU A 54 25.56 -10.20 2.07
C GLU A 54 25.97 -11.66 1.77
N GLU A 55 25.13 -12.42 1.07
CA GLU A 55 25.44 -13.78 0.58
C GLU A 55 26.61 -13.76 -0.41
N SER A 56 26.69 -12.74 -1.26
CA SER A 56 27.81 -12.58 -2.21
C SER A 56 29.12 -12.34 -1.47
N GLU A 57 29.10 -11.55 -0.39
CA GLU A 57 30.30 -11.30 0.43
C GLU A 57 30.68 -12.46 1.34
N ALA A 58 29.69 -13.22 1.84
CA ALA A 58 29.97 -14.49 2.50
C ALA A 58 30.68 -15.46 1.55
N LEU A 59 30.19 -15.60 0.31
CA LEU A 59 30.80 -16.45 -0.70
C LEU A 59 32.21 -15.96 -1.08
N HIS A 60 32.43 -14.65 -1.14
CA HIS A 60 33.75 -14.07 -1.38
C HIS A 60 34.74 -14.45 -0.28
N ARG A 61 34.33 -14.36 1.00
CA ARG A 61 35.15 -14.81 2.14
C ARG A 61 35.49 -16.29 2.06
N GLN A 62 34.51 -17.16 1.79
CA GLN A 62 34.76 -18.61 1.61
C GLN A 62 35.83 -18.90 0.55
N PHE A 63 35.85 -18.11 -0.53
CA PHE A 63 36.86 -18.26 -1.57
C PHE A 63 38.25 -17.83 -1.10
N LEU A 64 38.36 -16.72 -0.36
CA LEU A 64 39.63 -16.28 0.24
C LEU A 64 40.17 -17.29 1.26
N ASP A 65 39.27 -17.89 2.03
CA ASP A 65 39.59 -18.92 3.02
C ASP A 65 39.87 -20.30 2.38
N LYS A 66 39.81 -20.38 1.04
CA LYS A 66 40.06 -21.58 0.22
C LYS A 66 39.08 -22.72 0.52
N GLU A 67 37.90 -22.41 1.04
CA GLU A 67 36.82 -23.39 1.29
C GLU A 67 36.10 -23.80 0.01
N ILE A 68 36.22 -23.00 -1.05
CA ILE A 68 35.59 -23.22 -2.35
C ILE A 68 36.59 -23.00 -3.49
N ASP A 69 36.50 -23.81 -4.54
CA ASP A 69 37.34 -23.66 -5.73
C ASP A 69 36.88 -22.48 -6.61
N LEU A 70 37.77 -22.02 -7.49
CA LEU A 70 37.52 -20.88 -8.37
C LEU A 70 36.32 -21.09 -9.29
N GLY A 71 36.13 -22.30 -9.85
CA GLY A 71 35.03 -22.59 -10.75
C GLY A 71 33.68 -22.49 -10.05
N SER A 72 33.58 -23.09 -8.86
CA SER A 72 32.39 -23.00 -8.03
C SER A 72 32.12 -21.58 -7.54
N PHE A 73 33.17 -20.83 -7.16
CA PHE A 73 33.06 -19.42 -6.78
C PHE A 73 32.47 -18.58 -7.92
N VAL A 74 33.10 -18.62 -9.10
CA VAL A 74 32.68 -17.80 -10.26
C VAL A 74 31.23 -18.11 -10.64
N MET A 75 30.86 -19.39 -10.68
CA MET A 75 29.49 -19.78 -11.04
C MET A 75 28.46 -19.26 -10.02
N LYS A 76 28.68 -19.49 -8.72
CA LYS A 76 27.75 -19.07 -7.67
C LYS A 76 27.69 -17.55 -7.55
N TYR A 77 28.83 -16.86 -7.56
CA TYR A 77 28.91 -15.41 -7.44
C TYR A 77 28.19 -14.72 -8.61
N LYS A 78 28.41 -15.18 -9.84
CA LYS A 78 27.69 -14.67 -11.02
C LYS A 78 26.16 -14.78 -10.87
N ASN A 79 25.67 -15.90 -10.34
CA ASN A 79 24.24 -16.11 -10.12
C ASN A 79 23.66 -15.15 -9.06
N LEU A 80 24.39 -14.96 -7.95
CA LEU A 80 24.00 -14.01 -6.90
C LEU A 80 23.97 -12.57 -7.45
N ARG A 81 25.02 -12.13 -8.15
CA ARG A 81 25.05 -10.79 -8.78
C ARG A 81 23.95 -10.60 -9.81
N THR A 82 23.70 -11.59 -10.65
CA THR A 82 22.59 -11.53 -11.63
C THR A 82 21.25 -11.34 -10.93
N THR A 83 21.01 -12.05 -9.83
CA THR A 83 19.79 -11.94 -9.03
C THR A 83 19.67 -10.56 -8.38
N TYR A 84 20.74 -10.06 -7.76
CA TYR A 84 20.80 -8.71 -7.20
C TYR A 84 20.44 -7.66 -8.25
N HIS A 85 21.10 -7.70 -9.42
CA HIS A 85 20.89 -6.69 -10.47
C HIS A 85 19.47 -6.73 -11.04
N LYS A 86 18.89 -7.92 -11.22
CA LYS A 86 17.47 -8.04 -11.61
C LYS A 86 16.54 -7.36 -10.60
N ARG A 87 16.73 -7.63 -9.31
CA ARG A 87 15.93 -7.00 -8.24
C ARG A 87 16.16 -5.49 -8.18
N ALA A 88 17.39 -5.02 -8.33
CA ALA A 88 17.73 -3.60 -8.34
C ALA A 88 17.03 -2.84 -9.48
N LEU A 89 16.99 -3.43 -10.68
CA LEU A 89 16.26 -2.86 -11.82
C LEU A 89 14.76 -2.79 -11.57
N ILE A 90 14.15 -3.85 -11.02
CA ILE A 90 12.72 -3.87 -10.67
C ILE A 90 12.42 -2.81 -9.61
N HIS A 91 13.24 -2.71 -8.57
CA HIS A 91 13.09 -1.72 -7.50
C HIS A 91 13.19 -0.29 -8.05
N LEU A 92 14.17 -0.03 -8.91
CA LEU A 92 14.32 1.27 -9.57
C LEU A 92 13.09 1.61 -10.43
N ALA A 93 12.61 0.68 -11.23
CA ALA A 93 11.42 0.87 -12.06
C ALA A 93 10.17 1.15 -11.22
N ALA A 94 9.96 0.39 -10.14
CA ALA A 94 8.82 0.56 -9.24
C ALA A 94 8.88 1.88 -8.45
N LYS A 95 10.07 2.40 -8.13
CA LYS A 95 10.22 3.74 -7.54
C LYS A 95 10.01 4.88 -8.53
N ALA A 96 10.19 4.62 -9.83
CA ALA A 96 10.01 5.61 -10.89
C ALA A 96 8.59 5.63 -11.46
N SER A 97 7.78 4.59 -11.22
CA SER A 97 6.37 4.60 -11.60
C SER A 97 5.57 5.58 -10.73
N PRO A 98 4.64 6.35 -11.32
CA PRO A 98 3.70 7.16 -10.54
C PRO A 98 2.93 6.25 -9.58
N THR A 99 3.03 6.50 -8.29
CA THR A 99 2.17 5.85 -7.30
C THR A 99 0.80 6.52 -7.39
N ASP A 100 -0.10 5.95 -8.20
CA ASP A 100 -1.55 6.26 -8.18
C ASP A 100 -2.13 5.81 -6.83
N GLY A 101 -1.89 6.61 -5.78
CA GLY A 101 -2.35 6.31 -4.43
C GLY A 101 -2.54 7.54 -3.55
N ALA A 102 -2.52 8.74 -4.14
CA ALA A 102 -2.80 9.98 -3.44
C ALA A 102 -4.16 10.57 -3.87
N SER A 103 -5.24 9.78 -3.85
CA SER A 103 -6.62 10.32 -4.00
C SER A 103 -7.70 9.23 -3.93
N GLU A 104 -7.91 8.57 -2.79
CA GLU A 104 -9.21 7.90 -2.55
C GLU A 104 -9.78 8.09 -1.12
N ASP A 105 -9.00 8.59 -0.16
CA ASP A 105 -9.45 8.75 1.25
C ASP A 105 -10.07 10.12 1.61
N GLU A 106 -10.31 11.02 0.66
CA GLU A 106 -10.85 12.37 0.96
C GLU A 106 -12.20 12.67 0.31
N LEU A 107 -13.09 11.67 0.21
CA LEU A 107 -14.44 11.88 -0.34
C LEU A 107 -15.54 11.12 0.42
N LEU A 108 -15.59 11.19 1.76
CA LEU A 108 -16.82 10.92 2.51
C LEU A 108 -16.90 11.76 3.81
N VAL A 109 -16.96 13.08 3.67
CA VAL A 109 -17.67 13.94 4.66
C VAL A 109 -18.58 14.88 3.88
N GLY A 110 -19.66 14.32 3.34
CA GLY A 110 -20.78 15.06 2.76
C GLY A 110 -21.87 15.20 3.81
N ASP A 111 -21.92 16.37 4.42
CA ASP A 111 -22.92 16.86 5.38
C ASP A 111 -24.30 16.89 4.71
N GLU A 112 -25.17 15.92 5.03
CA GLU A 112 -26.60 15.99 4.68
C GLU A 112 -27.39 16.60 5.84
N GLY A 113 -27.82 17.85 5.67
CA GLY A 113 -29.08 18.31 6.22
C GLY A 113 -29.08 19.65 6.94
N ALA A 114 -29.12 20.75 6.19
CA ALA A 114 -30.13 21.82 6.36
C ALA A 114 -29.96 22.95 5.33
N GLU A 115 -30.86 22.98 4.34
CA GLU A 115 -31.18 24.12 3.47
C GLU A 115 -32.09 25.16 4.21
N PRO A 116 -32.49 26.30 3.63
CA PRO A 116 -31.71 27.40 3.06
C PRO A 116 -32.34 28.78 3.44
N TRP A 117 -31.97 29.85 2.72
CA TRP A 117 -32.50 31.22 2.74
C TRP A 117 -31.92 32.18 3.80
N GLN A 118 -31.00 33.05 3.36
CA GLN A 118 -31.25 34.49 3.41
C GLN A 118 -30.34 35.21 2.41
N THR A 119 -30.97 35.69 1.35
CA THR A 119 -30.50 36.73 0.45
C THR A 119 -30.49 38.07 1.16
N LYS A 120 -29.49 38.92 0.83
CA LYS A 120 -29.44 40.40 0.83
C LYS A 120 -27.99 40.81 1.12
N THR A 121 -27.35 41.75 0.46
CA THR A 121 -27.70 42.72 -0.58
C THR A 121 -26.38 43.34 -1.05
N ASP A 122 -26.39 43.82 -2.28
CA ASP A 122 -25.32 44.53 -2.96
C ASP A 122 -24.79 45.79 -2.25
N HIS A 123 -23.63 46.22 -2.79
CA HIS A 123 -23.03 47.56 -2.79
C HIS A 123 -21.94 47.83 -1.74
N HIS A 124 -20.68 47.81 -2.18
CA HIS A 124 -19.98 49.07 -2.50
C HIS A 124 -18.73 48.86 -3.35
N ASN A 125 -18.73 49.59 -4.48
CA ASN A 125 -17.61 49.86 -5.37
C ASN A 125 -16.89 51.13 -4.88
N THR A 126 -15.58 51.06 -4.69
CA THR A 126 -14.58 52.14 -4.73
C THR A 126 -13.23 51.42 -4.53
N GLY A 127 -12.23 51.43 -5.40
CA GLY A 127 -11.74 52.45 -6.32
C GLY A 127 -10.24 52.63 -6.02
N GLN A 128 -9.42 52.85 -7.05
CA GLN A 128 -7.96 53.14 -7.07
C GLN A 128 -7.07 51.87 -7.12
N ILE A 129 -6.47 51.46 -8.24
CA ILE A 129 -5.54 52.14 -9.19
C ILE A 129 -4.38 52.82 -8.46
N ASN A 130 -3.19 52.21 -8.53
CA ASN A 130 -1.95 52.92 -8.85
C ASN A 130 -0.88 51.94 -9.38
N GLN A 131 -0.47 52.21 -10.62
CA GLN A 131 0.83 51.88 -11.20
C GLN A 131 1.82 52.96 -10.74
N HIS A 132 3.08 52.62 -10.47
CA HIS A 132 4.27 53.18 -11.14
C HIS A 132 5.57 52.80 -10.43
N ASP A 133 6.53 52.40 -11.28
CA ASP A 133 8.00 52.38 -11.20
C ASP A 133 8.72 51.52 -10.15
#